data_AF-A0A0Q5VAS9-F1
#
_entry.id   AF-A0A0Q5VAS9-F1
#
_cell.length_a   1.000
_cell.length_b   1.000
_cell.length_c   1.000
_cell.angle_alpha   90.00
_cell.angle_beta   90.00
_cell.angle_gamma   90.00
#
_symmetry.space_group_name_H-M   'P 1'
#
loop_
_entity.id
_entity.type
_entity.pdbx_description
1 polymer ?
#
loop_
_entity_poly.entity_id
_entity_poly.type
_entity_poly.pdbx_seq_one_letter_code
_entity_poly.pdbx_strand_id
1 'polypeptide(L)'
;MQKITTTKEKIEEIKQRGYPLEFGEILSQALNNYQKIVWIAGAGVLLLSIVFFAIIMGLAAIFIGLSTFGRDIADFQIQNFSAAGIIVALVGGAIAVALIKPFYAGILRVAHHADAKEDFDFSTLFYYYKSEYLKEIIIAGILIGFCSNGISTALELTGNTILGSVISYIIILLTLFTTPLIIFGNLKAFEAIQASLMLVSRNFFMLLALMIVAVILAGLGVFAFCIGILFTIPLVFSVQYMIYTNVIGIDEKNELEEIGNSSSDY
;
A
#
# COMPACT_ATOMS: atom_id res chain seq x y z
N MET A 1 22.90 -27.08 10.48
CA MET A 1 21.95 -26.04 10.93
C MET A 1 22.17 -24.82 10.06
N GLN A 2 21.27 -24.52 9.11
CA GLN A 2 21.28 -23.23 8.42
C GLN A 2 20.95 -22.15 9.46
N LYS A 3 21.80 -21.13 9.58
CA LYS A 3 21.52 -19.99 10.45
C LYS A 3 20.34 -19.25 9.80
N ILE A 4 19.17 -19.28 10.45
CA ILE A 4 18.02 -18.47 10.02
C ILE A 4 18.43 -17.01 10.23
N THR A 5 18.72 -16.31 9.14
CA THR A 5 19.11 -14.90 9.16
C THR A 5 17.85 -14.06 9.30
N THR A 6 17.77 -13.25 10.34
CA THR A 6 16.60 -12.39 10.60
C THR A 6 16.46 -11.29 9.53
N THR A 7 15.24 -10.80 9.31
CA THR A 7 14.99 -9.64 8.44
C THR A 7 15.93 -8.45 8.72
N LYS A 8 16.23 -8.16 10.00
CA LYS A 8 17.17 -7.08 10.36
C LYS A 8 18.61 -7.36 9.92
N GLU A 9 19.08 -8.61 10.06
CA GLU A 9 20.40 -9.01 9.56
C GLU A 9 20.47 -8.92 8.03
N LYS A 10 19.41 -9.33 7.31
CA LYS A 10 19.34 -9.20 5.85
C LYS A 10 19.40 -7.74 5.38
N ILE A 11 18.68 -6.85 6.05
CA ILE A 11 18.74 -5.40 5.77
C ILE A 11 20.16 -4.86 5.95
N GLU A 12 20.86 -5.25 7.02
CA GLU A 12 22.24 -4.80 7.25
C GLU A 12 23.22 -5.39 6.21
N GLU A 13 23.02 -6.62 5.73
CA GLU A 13 23.82 -7.15 4.62
C GLU A 13 23.59 -6.36 3.32
N ILE A 14 22.34 -6.09 2.98
CA ILE A 14 21.97 -5.27 1.82
C ILE A 14 22.53 -3.85 1.93
N LYS A 15 22.58 -3.30 3.14
CA LYS A 15 23.18 -1.99 3.38
C LYS A 15 24.63 -1.94 2.94
N GLN A 16 25.37 -3.04 3.09
CA GLN A 16 26.79 -3.11 2.76
C GLN A 16 27.03 -3.49 1.30
N ARG A 17 26.22 -4.40 0.75
CA ARG A 17 26.49 -5.06 -0.55
C ARG A 17 25.49 -4.71 -1.66
N GLY A 18 24.38 -4.06 -1.34
CA GLY A 18 23.26 -3.87 -2.25
C GLY A 18 22.54 -5.20 -2.55
N TYR A 19 21.68 -5.19 -3.57
CA TYR A 19 20.99 -6.38 -4.06
C TYR A 19 20.71 -6.24 -5.57
N PRO A 20 20.87 -7.32 -6.35
CA PRO A 20 20.44 -7.33 -7.74
C PRO A 20 18.92 -7.52 -7.82
N LEU A 21 18.31 -7.01 -8.90
CA LEU A 21 16.95 -7.37 -9.28
C LEU A 21 16.95 -7.70 -10.77
N GLU A 22 16.24 -8.76 -11.15
CA GLU A 22 16.03 -9.10 -12.56
C GLU A 22 14.63 -8.70 -12.97
N PHE A 23 14.52 -7.62 -13.75
CA PHE A 23 13.25 -7.00 -14.13
C PHE A 23 12.25 -8.01 -14.72
N GLY A 24 12.70 -8.81 -15.70
CA GLY A 24 11.84 -9.75 -16.42
C GLY A 24 11.35 -10.89 -15.54
N GLU A 25 12.20 -11.37 -14.64
CA GLU A 25 11.85 -12.41 -13.68
C GLU A 25 10.80 -11.91 -12.69
N ILE A 26 11.03 -10.75 -12.06
CA ILE A 26 10.08 -10.17 -11.08
C ILE A 26 8.73 -9.91 -11.72
N LEU A 27 8.71 -9.34 -12.93
CA LEU A 27 7.47 -9.06 -13.63
C LEU A 27 6.71 -10.35 -14.00
N SER A 28 7.43 -11.39 -14.43
CA SER A 28 6.85 -12.70 -14.74
C SER A 28 6.24 -13.36 -13.49
N GLN A 29 6.99 -13.40 -12.39
CA GLN A 29 6.52 -13.91 -11.11
C GLN A 29 5.28 -13.14 -10.63
N ALA A 30 5.30 -11.80 -10.74
CA ALA A 30 4.19 -10.94 -10.34
C ALA A 30 2.94 -11.16 -11.17
N LEU A 31 3.07 -11.33 -12.50
CA LEU A 31 1.93 -11.65 -13.37
C LEU A 31 1.31 -13.02 -13.05
N ASN A 32 2.15 -14.03 -12.77
CA ASN A 32 1.70 -15.34 -12.34
C ASN A 32 0.97 -15.28 -10.98
N ASN A 33 1.49 -14.52 -10.02
CA ASN A 33 0.83 -14.31 -8.74
C ASN A 33 -0.49 -13.54 -8.88
N TYR A 34 -0.50 -12.47 -9.68
CA TYR A 34 -1.68 -11.66 -9.98
C TYR A 34 -2.84 -12.53 -10.50
N GLN A 35 -2.57 -13.44 -11.43
CA GLN A 35 -3.59 -14.35 -11.97
C GLN A 35 -4.27 -15.21 -10.90
N LYS A 36 -3.56 -15.55 -9.82
CA LYS A 36 -4.11 -16.33 -8.71
C LYS A 36 -5.00 -15.48 -7.80
N ILE A 37 -4.65 -14.21 -7.58
CA ILE A 37 -5.30 -13.36 -6.59
C ILE A 37 -6.37 -12.42 -7.18
N VAL A 38 -6.38 -12.22 -8.52
CA VAL A 38 -7.17 -11.21 -9.22
C VAL A 38 -8.63 -11.16 -8.80
N TRP A 39 -9.28 -12.32 -8.63
CA TRP A 39 -10.69 -12.40 -8.28
C TRP A 39 -10.96 -11.99 -6.84
N ILE A 40 -10.19 -12.51 -5.88
CA ILE A 40 -10.36 -12.20 -4.45
C ILE A 40 -9.95 -10.75 -4.18
N ALA A 41 -8.74 -10.37 -4.59
CA ALA A 41 -8.24 -9.01 -4.38
C ALA A 41 -9.07 -7.97 -5.14
N GLY A 42 -9.46 -8.26 -6.39
CA GLY A 42 -10.30 -7.37 -7.19
C GLY A 42 -11.71 -7.19 -6.61
N ALA A 43 -12.35 -8.29 -6.17
CA ALA A 43 -13.63 -8.21 -5.46
C ALA A 43 -13.51 -7.43 -4.14
N GLY A 44 -12.39 -7.58 -3.43
CA GLY A 44 -12.10 -6.81 -2.23
C GLY A 44 -11.98 -5.31 -2.51
N VAL A 45 -11.21 -4.95 -3.55
CA VAL A 45 -11.04 -3.54 -3.98
C VAL A 45 -12.38 -2.96 -4.42
N LEU A 46 -13.20 -3.73 -5.14
CA LEU A 46 -14.56 -3.33 -5.52
C LEU A 46 -15.44 -3.09 -4.29
N LEU A 47 -15.46 -4.02 -3.33
CA LEU A 47 -16.22 -3.87 -2.09
C LEU A 47 -15.79 -2.60 -1.33
N LEU A 48 -14.48 -2.41 -1.16
CA LEU A 48 -13.93 -1.25 -0.47
C LEU A 48 -14.34 0.04 -1.19
N SER A 49 -14.30 0.06 -2.53
CA SER A 49 -14.71 1.20 -3.34
C SER A 49 -16.19 1.55 -3.16
N ILE A 50 -17.07 0.54 -3.12
CA ILE A 50 -18.50 0.72 -2.85
C ILE A 50 -18.74 1.29 -1.45
N VAL A 51 -18.03 0.77 -0.43
CA VAL A 51 -18.13 1.25 0.95
C VAL A 51 -17.69 2.71 1.06
N PHE A 52 -16.54 3.07 0.46
CA PHE A 52 -16.07 4.46 0.44
C PHE A 52 -17.04 5.39 -0.29
N PHE A 53 -17.55 4.96 -1.44
CA PHE A 53 -18.54 5.73 -2.18
C PHE A 53 -19.80 5.99 -1.34
N ALA A 54 -20.32 4.96 -0.66
CA ALA A 54 -21.47 5.09 0.23
C ALA A 54 -21.21 6.04 1.40
N ILE A 55 -20.04 5.97 2.04
CA ILE A 55 -19.65 6.87 3.13
C ILE A 55 -19.57 8.31 2.64
N ILE A 56 -18.87 8.56 1.52
CA ILE A 56 -18.72 9.90 0.95
C ILE A 56 -20.08 10.49 0.59
N MET A 57 -20.93 9.73 -0.09
CA MET A 57 -22.28 10.16 -0.47
C MET A 57 -23.17 10.41 0.75
N GLY A 58 -23.10 9.57 1.78
CA GLY A 58 -23.84 9.74 3.02
C GLY A 58 -23.42 10.99 3.79
N LEU A 59 -22.11 11.23 3.92
CA LEU A 59 -21.58 12.45 4.55
C LEU A 59 -21.97 13.69 3.74
N ALA A 60 -21.86 13.64 2.41
CA ALA A 60 -22.28 14.72 1.54
C ALA A 60 -23.78 15.04 1.71
N ALA A 61 -24.64 14.03 1.85
CA ALA A 61 -26.08 14.22 2.08
C ALA A 61 -26.38 14.97 3.37
N ILE A 62 -25.68 14.62 4.46
CA ILE A 62 -25.94 15.14 5.80
C ILE A 62 -25.38 16.55 5.95
N PHE A 63 -24.14 16.78 5.51
CA PHE A 63 -23.40 18.01 5.82
C PHE A 63 -23.50 19.11 4.76
N ILE A 64 -23.71 18.75 3.49
CA ILE A 64 -23.63 19.67 2.34
C ILE A 64 -24.96 19.70 1.54
N GLY A 65 -25.64 18.55 1.48
CA GLY A 65 -26.80 18.30 0.62
C GLY A 65 -26.37 17.86 -0.79
N LEU A 66 -27.01 16.83 -1.34
CA LEU A 66 -26.62 16.18 -2.61
C LEU A 66 -26.56 17.14 -3.80
N SER A 67 -27.51 18.08 -3.89
CA SER A 67 -27.58 19.05 -4.99
C SER A 67 -26.43 20.06 -4.97
N THR A 68 -25.98 20.43 -3.77
CA THR A 68 -24.88 21.37 -3.57
C THR A 68 -23.55 20.64 -3.76
N PHE A 69 -23.42 19.42 -3.23
CA PHE A 69 -22.25 18.57 -3.44
C PHE A 69 -21.93 18.34 -4.92
N GLY A 70 -22.94 18.07 -5.75
CA GLY A 70 -22.75 17.91 -7.20
C GLY A 70 -22.24 19.18 -7.89
N ARG A 71 -22.59 20.36 -7.39
CA ARG A 71 -22.09 21.66 -7.88
C ARG A 71 -20.68 21.96 -7.36
N ASP A 72 -20.44 21.73 -6.07
CA ASP A 72 -19.16 22.00 -5.41
C ASP A 72 -18.04 21.08 -5.91
N ILE A 73 -18.35 19.84 -6.33
CA ILE A 73 -17.38 18.98 -7.04
C ILE A 73 -16.97 19.60 -8.37
N ALA A 74 -17.92 20.20 -9.11
CA ALA A 74 -17.62 20.82 -10.40
C ALA A 74 -16.77 22.10 -10.24
N ASP A 75 -16.96 22.83 -9.14
CA ASP A 75 -16.27 24.09 -8.82
C ASP A 75 -15.13 23.92 -7.79
N PHE A 76 -14.63 22.71 -7.58
CA PHE A 76 -13.69 22.41 -6.49
C PHE A 76 -12.37 23.22 -6.59
N GLN A 77 -12.16 24.15 -5.66
CA GLN A 77 -10.92 24.91 -5.49
C GLN A 77 -10.35 24.72 -4.08
N ILE A 78 -9.10 24.25 -3.98
CA ILE A 78 -8.41 23.87 -2.73
C ILE A 78 -8.16 25.06 -1.78
N GLN A 79 -8.29 26.31 -2.26
CA GLN A 79 -7.89 27.52 -1.54
C GLN A 79 -8.85 27.98 -0.42
N ASN A 80 -9.98 27.32 -0.22
CA ASN A 80 -11.06 27.79 0.69
C ASN A 80 -11.13 27.10 2.07
N PHE A 81 -10.13 26.30 2.45
CA PHE A 81 -10.21 25.61 3.75
C PHE A 81 -9.93 26.56 4.92
N SER A 82 -10.92 26.73 5.80
CA SER A 82 -10.74 27.37 7.11
C SER A 82 -9.85 26.51 8.02
N ALA A 83 -9.34 27.07 9.12
CA ALA A 83 -8.57 26.31 10.12
C ALA A 83 -9.35 25.08 10.66
N ALA A 84 -10.67 25.20 10.81
CA ALA A 84 -11.53 24.07 11.16
C ALA A 84 -11.62 23.02 10.04
N GLY A 85 -11.67 23.45 8.78
CA GLY A 85 -11.64 22.57 7.62
C GLY A 85 -10.34 21.76 7.51
N ILE A 86 -9.20 22.38 7.86
CA ILE A 86 -7.91 21.67 7.91
C ILE A 86 -7.96 20.55 8.97
N ILE A 87 -8.46 20.83 10.17
CA ILE A 87 -8.58 19.82 11.23
C ILE A 87 -9.47 18.65 10.79
N VAL A 88 -10.62 18.94 10.17
CA VAL A 88 -11.52 17.92 9.62
C VAL A 88 -10.82 17.07 8.56
N ALA A 89 -10.04 17.70 7.65
CA ALA A 89 -9.28 16.98 6.63
C ALA A 89 -8.21 16.07 7.24
N LEU A 90 -7.51 16.51 8.30
CA LEU A 90 -6.50 15.70 8.98
C LEU A 90 -7.12 14.50 9.70
N VAL A 91 -8.21 14.70 10.44
CA VAL A 91 -8.91 13.61 11.13
C VAL A 91 -9.53 12.63 10.13
N GLY A 92 -10.20 13.13 9.09
CA GLY A 92 -10.75 12.31 8.01
C GLY A 92 -9.67 11.50 7.28
N GLY A 93 -8.51 12.11 7.01
CA GLY A 93 -7.36 11.45 6.42
C GLY A 93 -6.80 10.33 7.31
N ALA A 94 -6.68 10.56 8.61
CA ALA A 94 -6.23 9.53 9.56
C ALA A 94 -7.21 8.33 9.62
N ILE A 95 -8.52 8.59 9.59
CA ILE A 95 -9.55 7.54 9.52
C ILE A 95 -9.44 6.77 8.20
N ALA A 96 -9.27 7.48 7.08
CA ALA A 96 -9.09 6.84 5.77
C ALA A 96 -7.83 5.94 5.75
N VAL A 97 -6.72 6.38 6.34
CA VAL A 97 -5.51 5.57 6.50
C VAL A 97 -5.77 4.32 7.35
N ALA A 98 -6.47 4.47 8.47
CA ALA A 98 -6.84 3.37 9.35
C ALA A 98 -7.72 2.31 8.66
N LEU A 99 -8.54 2.74 7.70
CA LEU A 99 -9.35 1.83 6.90
C LEU A 99 -8.56 1.24 5.73
N ILE A 100 -7.77 2.01 4.98
CA ILE A 100 -7.14 1.54 3.73
C ILE A 100 -5.89 0.70 4.00
N LYS A 101 -5.03 1.11 4.93
CA LYS A 101 -3.71 0.49 5.09
C LYS A 101 -3.75 -0.99 5.53
N PRO A 102 -4.60 -1.41 6.48
CA PRO A 102 -4.71 -2.82 6.85
C PRO A 102 -5.27 -3.68 5.71
N PHE A 103 -6.23 -3.17 4.93
CA PHE A 103 -6.75 -3.86 3.75
C PHE A 103 -5.67 -4.04 2.68
N TYR A 104 -4.89 -2.99 2.42
CA TYR A 104 -3.75 -3.05 1.53
C TYR A 104 -2.70 -4.09 1.99
N ALA A 105 -2.40 -4.15 3.30
CA ALA A 105 -1.57 -5.21 3.85
C ALA A 105 -2.19 -6.61 3.66
N GLY A 106 -3.52 -6.72 3.77
CA GLY A 106 -4.26 -7.96 3.52
C GLY A 106 -4.11 -8.46 2.09
N ILE A 107 -4.08 -7.57 1.09
CA ILE A 107 -3.79 -7.97 -0.30
C ILE A 107 -2.38 -8.53 -0.44
N LEU A 108 -1.39 -7.93 0.23
CA LEU A 108 -0.02 -8.47 0.23
C LEU A 108 0.04 -9.86 0.87
N ARG A 109 -0.75 -10.13 1.91
CA ARG A 109 -0.87 -11.47 2.49
C ARG A 109 -1.57 -12.46 1.57
N VAL A 110 -2.62 -12.05 0.86
CA VAL A 110 -3.24 -12.90 -0.17
C VAL A 110 -2.22 -13.24 -1.28
N ALA A 111 -1.40 -12.26 -1.70
CA ALA A 111 -0.29 -12.50 -2.62
C ALA A 111 0.71 -13.51 -2.06
N HIS A 112 1.04 -13.42 -0.76
CA HIS A 112 1.91 -14.37 -0.08
C HIS A 112 1.35 -15.80 -0.05
N HIS A 113 0.13 -16.00 0.45
CA HIS A 113 -0.48 -17.32 0.49
C HIS A 113 -0.61 -17.94 -0.91
N ALA A 114 -0.95 -17.14 -1.92
CA ALA A 114 -1.01 -17.60 -3.30
C ALA A 114 0.34 -18.04 -3.87
N ASP A 115 1.44 -17.45 -3.39
CA ASP A 115 2.81 -17.80 -3.78
C ASP A 115 3.33 -19.03 -3.03
N ALA A 116 3.11 -19.05 -1.71
CA ALA A 116 3.43 -20.16 -0.80
C ALA A 116 2.55 -21.42 -1.04
N LYS A 117 1.50 -21.30 -1.88
CA LYS A 117 0.49 -22.35 -2.14
C LYS A 117 -0.28 -22.76 -0.87
N GLU A 118 -0.51 -21.79 -0.01
CA GLU A 118 -1.36 -21.91 1.16
C GLU A 118 -2.81 -21.55 0.79
N ASP A 119 -3.76 -22.02 1.59
CA ASP A 119 -5.16 -21.68 1.39
C ASP A 119 -5.41 -20.20 1.75
N PHE A 120 -6.14 -19.50 0.89
CA PHE A 120 -6.57 -18.13 1.14
C PHE A 120 -7.99 -17.92 0.63
N ASP A 121 -8.71 -17.02 1.28
CA ASP A 121 -10.08 -16.69 0.94
C ASP A 121 -10.32 -15.18 1.04
N PHE A 122 -11.58 -14.78 0.93
CA PHE A 122 -11.96 -13.37 1.02
C PHE A 122 -11.69 -12.76 2.41
N SER A 123 -11.72 -13.56 3.48
CA SER A 123 -11.48 -13.10 4.84
C SER A 123 -10.01 -12.76 5.08
N THR A 124 -9.09 -13.39 4.35
CA THR A 124 -7.65 -13.11 4.39
C THR A 124 -7.34 -11.62 4.15
N LEU A 125 -8.12 -10.94 3.28
CA LEU A 125 -7.99 -9.51 3.01
C LEU A 125 -8.17 -8.62 4.25
N PHE A 126 -8.91 -9.11 5.24
CA PHE A 126 -9.25 -8.36 6.45
C PHE A 126 -8.44 -8.79 7.68
N TYR A 127 -7.47 -9.70 7.52
CA TYR A 127 -6.70 -10.23 8.63
C TYR A 127 -6.04 -9.13 9.48
N TYR A 128 -5.36 -8.17 8.84
CA TYR A 128 -4.56 -7.19 9.57
C TYR A 128 -5.40 -6.18 10.38
N TYR A 129 -6.72 -6.13 10.21
CA TYR A 129 -7.60 -5.32 11.08
C TYR A 129 -7.68 -5.85 12.51
N LYS A 130 -7.31 -7.11 12.75
CA LYS A 130 -7.30 -7.73 14.08
C LYS A 130 -5.90 -8.16 14.53
N SER A 131 -4.90 -8.00 13.68
CA SER A 131 -3.51 -8.38 13.97
C SER A 131 -2.81 -7.42 14.95
N GLU A 132 -1.75 -7.92 15.60
CA GLU A 132 -0.85 -7.09 16.41
C GLU A 132 -0.11 -6.00 15.60
N TYR A 133 0.04 -6.20 14.28
CA TYR A 133 0.68 -5.27 13.36
C TYR A 133 -0.19 -4.06 13.02
N LEU A 134 -1.50 -4.10 13.33
CA LEU A 134 -2.44 -3.03 13.00
C LEU A 134 -1.92 -1.65 13.40
N LYS A 135 -1.44 -1.54 14.65
CA LYS A 135 -0.93 -0.27 15.18
C LYS A 135 0.25 0.26 14.37
N GLU A 136 1.18 -0.60 13.97
CA GLU A 136 2.39 -0.21 13.26
C GLU A 136 2.07 0.14 11.80
N ILE A 137 1.16 -0.59 11.16
CA ILE A 137 0.63 -0.30 9.82
C ILE A 137 -0.02 1.10 9.79
N ILE A 138 -0.87 1.40 10.77
CA ILE A 138 -1.56 2.69 10.87
C ILE A 138 -0.58 3.81 11.17
N ILE A 139 0.31 3.65 12.16
CA ILE A 139 1.32 4.67 12.50
C ILE A 139 2.21 4.97 11.28
N ALA A 140 2.69 3.95 10.58
CA ALA A 140 3.49 4.12 9.38
C ALA A 140 2.69 4.85 8.28
N GLY A 141 1.44 4.46 8.05
CA GLY A 141 0.57 5.10 7.07
C GLY A 141 0.31 6.57 7.38
N ILE A 142 0.09 6.89 8.65
CA ILE A 142 -0.12 8.26 9.15
C ILE A 142 1.15 9.09 8.94
N LEU A 143 2.31 8.61 9.38
CA LEU A 143 3.58 9.32 9.23
C LEU A 143 3.90 9.60 7.75
N ILE A 144 3.79 8.59 6.90
CA ILE A 144 4.02 8.74 5.45
C ILE A 144 3.02 9.72 4.85
N GLY A 145 1.73 9.59 5.19
CA GLY A 145 0.68 10.46 4.69
C GLY A 145 0.89 11.92 5.08
N PHE A 146 1.20 12.19 6.34
CA PHE A 146 1.51 13.54 6.83
C PHE A 146 2.75 14.12 6.16
N CYS A 147 3.84 13.36 6.05
CA CYS A 147 5.04 13.82 5.36
C CYS A 147 4.77 14.11 3.88
N SER A 148 4.08 13.21 3.18
CA SER A 148 3.75 13.37 1.76
C SER A 148 2.86 14.60 1.54
N ASN A 149 1.74 14.69 2.25
CA ASN A 149 0.81 15.81 2.09
C ASN A 149 1.45 17.14 2.53
N GLY A 150 2.23 17.15 3.62
CA GLY A 150 2.91 18.35 4.09
C GLY A 150 3.89 18.90 3.05
N ILE A 151 4.69 18.03 2.42
CA ILE A 151 5.64 18.43 1.39
C ILE A 151 4.91 18.90 0.12
N SER A 152 3.90 18.15 -0.33
CA SER A 152 3.13 18.51 -1.52
C SER A 152 2.41 19.85 -1.36
N THR A 153 1.71 20.07 -0.25
CA THR A 153 1.06 21.36 0.05
C THR A 153 2.07 22.50 0.14
N ALA A 154 3.22 22.30 0.78
CA ALA A 154 4.25 23.35 0.86
C ALA A 154 4.76 23.75 -0.54
N LEU A 155 4.96 22.78 -1.44
CA LEU A 155 5.39 23.04 -2.82
C LEU A 155 4.28 23.70 -3.66
N GLU A 156 3.02 23.30 -3.47
CA GLU A 156 1.87 23.94 -4.11
C GLU A 156 1.75 25.42 -3.73
N LEU A 157 1.98 25.76 -2.45
CA LEU A 157 1.98 27.15 -1.98
C LEU A 157 3.06 28.01 -2.63
N THR A 158 4.16 27.41 -3.11
CA THR A 158 5.21 28.12 -3.87
C THR A 158 4.90 28.25 -5.36
N GLY A 159 3.73 27.78 -5.82
CA GLY A 159 3.31 27.80 -7.23
C GLY A 159 3.80 26.60 -8.05
N ASN A 160 4.46 25.61 -7.43
CA ASN A 160 5.07 24.46 -8.10
C ASN A 160 4.22 23.18 -7.99
N THR A 161 2.94 23.23 -8.36
CA THR A 161 1.98 22.11 -8.22
C THR A 161 2.45 20.80 -8.86
N ILE A 162 3.05 20.87 -10.06
CA ILE A 162 3.59 19.70 -10.76
C ILE A 162 4.69 19.03 -9.93
N LEU A 163 5.60 19.82 -9.36
CA LEU A 163 6.69 19.32 -8.52
C LEU A 163 6.14 18.68 -7.23
N GLY A 164 5.12 19.30 -6.63
CA GLY A 164 4.42 18.75 -5.47
C GLY A 164 3.87 17.34 -5.72
N SER A 165 3.24 17.12 -6.88
CA SER A 165 2.72 15.81 -7.30
C SER A 165 3.83 14.79 -7.57
N VAL A 166 4.90 15.20 -8.28
CA VAL A 166 6.05 14.32 -8.57
C VAL A 166 6.70 13.83 -7.28
N ILE A 167 6.86 14.71 -6.29
CA ILE A 167 7.43 14.36 -4.99
C ILE A 167 6.54 13.37 -4.23
N SER A 168 5.21 13.50 -4.29
CA SER A 168 4.30 12.50 -3.68
C SER A 168 4.54 11.10 -4.24
N TYR A 169 4.68 10.98 -5.57
CA TYR A 169 4.95 9.69 -6.21
C TYR A 169 6.33 9.13 -5.83
N ILE A 170 7.34 9.99 -5.69
CA ILE A 170 8.66 9.58 -5.20
C ILE A 170 8.55 9.07 -3.76
N ILE A 171 7.77 9.71 -2.89
CA ILE A 171 7.56 9.26 -1.50
C ILE A 171 6.86 7.89 -1.47
N ILE A 172 5.87 7.66 -2.33
CA ILE A 172 5.22 6.35 -2.47
C ILE A 172 6.26 5.28 -2.84
N LEU A 173 7.13 5.56 -3.83
CA LEU A 173 8.19 4.64 -4.23
C LEU A 173 9.21 4.41 -3.11
N LEU A 174 9.65 5.46 -2.43
CA LEU A 174 10.60 5.39 -1.32
C LEU A 174 10.07 4.59 -0.12
N THR A 175 8.75 4.53 0.03
CA THR A 175 8.06 3.82 1.12
C THR A 175 7.48 2.47 0.68
N LEU A 176 7.88 1.98 -0.51
CA LEU A 176 7.42 0.72 -1.11
C LEU A 176 7.58 -0.48 -0.17
N PHE A 177 8.68 -0.59 0.58
CA PHE A 177 8.92 -1.74 1.44
C PHE A 177 8.32 -1.59 2.83
N THR A 178 7.82 -0.41 3.22
CA THR A 178 7.42 -0.15 4.61
C THR A 178 6.37 -1.15 5.12
N THR A 179 5.30 -1.38 4.35
CA THR A 179 4.24 -2.30 4.79
C THR A 179 4.67 -3.76 4.77
N PRO A 180 5.29 -4.29 3.69
CA PRO A 180 5.89 -5.63 3.72
C PRO A 180 6.86 -5.85 4.89
N LEU A 181 7.71 -4.87 5.22
CA LEU A 181 8.64 -4.95 6.34
C LEU A 181 7.96 -5.02 7.71
N ILE A 182 6.80 -4.39 7.86
CA ILE A 182 6.02 -4.47 9.10
C ILE A 182 5.38 -5.85 9.22
N ILE A 183 4.69 -6.32 8.17
CA ILE A 183 3.85 -7.52 8.25
C ILE A 183 4.63 -8.83 8.12
N PHE A 184 5.64 -8.88 7.26
CA PHE A 184 6.46 -10.08 7.05
C PHE A 184 7.80 -10.01 7.80
N GLY A 185 8.29 -8.79 8.05
CA GLY A 185 9.56 -8.56 8.73
C GLY A 185 9.45 -8.32 10.24
N ASN A 186 8.24 -8.11 10.77
CA ASN A 186 7.98 -7.74 12.18
C ASN A 186 8.77 -6.49 12.63
N LEU A 187 8.90 -5.49 11.75
CA LEU A 187 9.51 -4.20 12.08
C LEU A 187 8.48 -3.21 12.65
N LYS A 188 8.93 -2.35 13.57
CA LYS A 188 8.16 -1.18 14.02
C LYS A 188 8.04 -0.15 12.89
N ALA A 189 6.99 0.67 12.92
CA ALA A 189 6.68 1.66 11.88
C ALA A 189 7.88 2.52 11.48
N PHE A 190 8.59 3.10 12.46
CA PHE A 190 9.72 3.98 12.20
C PHE A 190 10.92 3.24 11.59
N GLU A 191 11.24 2.06 12.12
CA GLU A 191 12.31 1.20 11.61
C GLU A 191 12.01 0.76 10.17
N ALA A 192 10.76 0.39 9.88
CA ALA A 192 10.32 -0.03 8.56
C ALA A 192 10.40 1.09 7.52
N ILE A 193 10.03 2.33 7.89
CA ILE A 193 10.17 3.49 6.99
C ILE A 193 11.64 3.75 6.66
N GLN A 194 12.52 3.76 7.67
CA GLN A 194 13.95 3.99 7.46
C GLN A 194 14.59 2.89 6.61
N ALA A 195 14.24 1.63 6.90
CA ALA A 195 14.70 0.50 6.11
C ALA A 195 14.19 0.59 4.67
N SER A 196 12.93 0.94 4.43
CA SER A 196 12.39 1.13 3.09
C SER A 196 13.16 2.20 2.31
N LEU A 197 13.41 3.37 2.93
CA LEU A 197 14.20 4.43 2.30
C LEU A 197 15.59 3.96 1.89
N MET A 198 16.25 3.20 2.77
CA MET A 198 17.57 2.64 2.50
C MET A 198 17.52 1.61 1.34
N LEU A 199 16.59 0.66 1.41
CA LEU A 199 16.43 -0.39 0.40
C LEU A 199 16.13 0.20 -0.97
N VAL A 200 15.18 1.12 -1.08
CA VAL A 200 14.80 1.72 -2.36
C VAL A 200 15.96 2.52 -2.95
N SER A 201 16.68 3.26 -2.12
CA SER A 201 17.81 4.09 -2.55
C SER A 201 18.96 3.27 -3.15
N ARG A 202 19.08 1.98 -2.80
CA ARG A 202 20.11 1.07 -3.36
C ARG A 202 19.83 0.65 -4.80
N ASN A 203 18.56 0.60 -5.22
CA ASN A 203 18.19 0.17 -6.57
C ASN A 203 17.01 0.98 -7.14
N PHE A 204 17.08 2.31 -6.97
CA PHE A 204 15.96 3.23 -7.20
C PHE A 204 15.38 3.12 -8.61
N PHE A 205 16.22 3.19 -9.64
CA PHE A 205 15.75 3.21 -11.03
C PHE A 205 15.09 1.91 -11.47
N MET A 206 15.58 0.77 -10.97
CA MET A 206 14.99 -0.53 -11.30
C MET A 206 13.62 -0.71 -10.65
N LEU A 207 13.50 -0.32 -9.38
CA LEU A 207 12.21 -0.31 -8.67
C LEU A 207 11.22 0.67 -9.33
N LEU A 208 11.69 1.85 -9.70
CA LEU A 208 10.88 2.83 -10.44
C LEU A 208 10.34 2.24 -11.75
N ALA A 209 11.20 1.59 -12.54
CA ALA A 209 10.80 0.96 -13.79
C ALA A 209 9.76 -0.15 -13.58
N LEU A 210 9.96 -1.03 -12.61
CA LEU A 210 9.02 -2.10 -12.26
C LEU A 210 7.65 -1.52 -11.87
N MET A 211 7.63 -0.52 -11.00
CA MET A 211 6.39 0.10 -10.53
C MET A 211 5.68 0.87 -11.65
N ILE A 212 6.41 1.56 -12.54
CA ILE A 212 5.81 2.23 -13.70
C ILE A 212 5.13 1.22 -14.62
N VAL A 213 5.80 0.11 -14.94
CA VAL A 213 5.23 -0.94 -15.80
C VAL A 213 4.01 -1.57 -15.14
N ALA A 214 4.06 -1.83 -13.83
CA ALA A 214 2.92 -2.33 -13.06
C ALA A 214 1.70 -1.40 -13.16
N VAL A 215 1.92 -0.09 -13.01
CA VAL A 215 0.85 0.92 -13.11
C VAL A 215 0.29 1.03 -14.53
N ILE A 216 1.14 0.98 -15.56
CA ILE A 216 0.69 1.00 -16.97
C ILE A 216 -0.18 -0.22 -17.27
N LEU A 217 0.26 -1.42 -16.87
CA LEU A 217 -0.49 -2.65 -17.06
C LEU A 217 -1.80 -2.64 -16.27
N ALA A 218 -1.78 -2.12 -15.03
CA ALA A 218 -2.99 -1.92 -14.26
C ALA A 218 -3.97 -0.95 -14.95
N GLY A 219 -3.45 0.12 -15.58
CA GLY A 219 -4.23 1.10 -16.34
C GLY A 219 -4.98 0.51 -17.54
N LEU A 220 -4.52 -0.61 -18.11
CA LEU A 220 -5.22 -1.28 -19.21
C LEU A 220 -6.61 -1.80 -18.82
N GLY A 221 -6.88 -1.96 -17.51
CA GLY A 221 -8.20 -2.32 -17.00
C GLY A 221 -9.30 -1.31 -17.32
N VAL A 222 -8.97 -0.06 -17.64
CA VAL A 222 -9.94 0.97 -18.05
C VAL A 222 -10.72 0.55 -19.30
N PHE A 223 -10.09 -0.17 -20.23
CA PHE A 223 -10.73 -0.65 -21.45
C PHE A 223 -11.81 -1.72 -21.20
N ALA A 224 -11.86 -2.31 -20.00
CA ALA A 224 -12.90 -3.23 -19.57
C ALA A 224 -14.01 -2.48 -18.79
N PHE A 225 -14.72 -1.59 -19.49
CA PHE A 225 -15.88 -0.82 -18.97
C PHE A 225 -15.59 0.00 -17.70
N CYS A 226 -14.35 0.47 -17.52
CA CYS A 226 -13.86 1.17 -16.32
C CYS A 226 -13.87 0.35 -15.02
N ILE A 227 -14.74 -0.66 -14.88
CA ILE A 227 -14.80 -1.57 -13.72
C ILE A 227 -13.57 -2.48 -13.71
N GLY A 228 -13.06 -2.84 -14.89
CA GLY A 228 -11.86 -3.68 -15.01
C GLY A 228 -10.65 -3.13 -14.27
N ILE A 229 -10.55 -1.80 -14.08
CA ILE A 229 -9.45 -1.20 -13.31
C ILE A 229 -9.38 -1.73 -11.86
N LEU A 230 -10.53 -2.04 -11.26
CA LEU A 230 -10.61 -2.54 -9.89
C LEU A 230 -10.02 -3.95 -9.77
N PHE A 231 -10.07 -4.72 -10.86
CA PHE A 231 -9.49 -6.05 -10.94
C PHE A 231 -8.03 -6.02 -11.39
N THR A 232 -7.58 -4.98 -12.09
CA THR A 232 -6.18 -4.86 -12.51
C THR A 232 -5.28 -4.13 -11.50
N ILE A 233 -5.83 -3.31 -10.60
CA ILE A 233 -5.08 -2.69 -9.48
C ILE A 233 -4.28 -3.72 -8.65
N PRO A 234 -4.83 -4.91 -8.31
CA PRO A 234 -4.08 -5.96 -7.64
C PRO A 234 -2.73 -6.35 -8.25
N LEU A 235 -2.52 -6.13 -9.56
CA LEU A 235 -1.23 -6.37 -10.21
C LEU A 235 -0.11 -5.55 -9.58
N VAL A 236 -0.38 -4.29 -9.19
CA VAL A 236 0.62 -3.42 -8.55
C VAL A 236 1.07 -4.02 -7.22
N PHE A 237 0.13 -4.61 -6.46
CA PHE A 237 0.43 -5.26 -5.19
C PHE A 237 1.19 -6.57 -5.37
N SER A 238 0.89 -7.36 -6.41
CA SER A 238 1.68 -8.55 -6.76
C SER A 238 3.12 -8.18 -7.15
N VAL A 239 3.32 -7.10 -7.91
CA VAL A 239 4.68 -6.62 -8.26
C VAL A 239 5.43 -6.19 -7.00
N GLN A 240 4.77 -5.43 -6.12
CA GLN A 240 5.37 -5.00 -4.86
C GLN A 240 5.73 -6.18 -3.94
N TYR A 241 4.83 -7.17 -3.83
CA TYR A 241 5.09 -8.39 -3.07
C TYR A 241 6.31 -9.13 -3.63
N MET A 242 6.39 -9.33 -4.95
CA MET A 242 7.52 -10.02 -5.59
C MET A 242 8.83 -9.24 -5.45
N ILE A 243 8.79 -7.91 -5.50
CA ILE A 243 9.95 -7.08 -5.18
C ILE A 243 10.41 -7.36 -3.74
N TYR A 244 9.51 -7.40 -2.76
CA TYR A 244 9.87 -7.67 -1.37
C TYR A 244 10.47 -9.08 -1.18
N THR A 245 9.85 -10.11 -1.75
CA THR A 245 10.33 -11.49 -1.60
C THR A 245 11.68 -11.73 -2.28
N ASN A 246 11.94 -11.11 -3.43
CA ASN A 246 13.23 -11.22 -4.11
C ASN A 246 14.35 -10.40 -3.43
N VAL A 247 14.01 -9.33 -2.69
CA VAL A 247 15.01 -8.50 -1.98
C VAL A 247 15.31 -9.02 -0.58
N ILE A 248 14.28 -9.29 0.22
CA ILE A 248 14.38 -9.66 1.64
C ILE A 248 14.00 -11.13 1.86
N GLY A 249 13.02 -11.63 1.12
CA GLY A 249 12.39 -12.91 1.42
C GLY A 249 11.55 -12.87 2.70
N ILE A 250 10.89 -13.99 3.01
CA ILE A 250 10.06 -14.14 4.21
C ILE A 250 10.71 -15.19 5.11
N ASP A 251 10.80 -14.89 6.41
CA ASP A 251 11.44 -15.78 7.38
C ASP A 251 10.41 -16.80 7.90
N GLU A 252 10.68 -18.11 7.79
CA GLU A 252 9.79 -19.20 8.26
C GLU A 252 9.35 -19.03 9.73
N LYS A 253 10.17 -18.40 10.58
CA LYS A 253 9.82 -18.14 11.98
C LYS A 253 8.66 -17.15 12.12
N ASN A 254 8.61 -16.13 11.25
CA ASN A 254 7.53 -15.16 11.26
C ASN A 254 6.23 -15.79 10.76
N GLU A 255 6.31 -16.73 9.81
CA GLU A 255 5.15 -17.53 9.35
C GLU A 255 4.57 -18.37 10.51
N LEU A 256 5.42 -19.00 11.33
CA LEU A 256 4.96 -19.78 12.50
C LEU A 256 4.35 -18.90 13.61
N GLU A 257 4.87 -17.71 13.85
CA GLU A 257 4.27 -16.73 14.79
C GLU A 257 2.90 -16.24 14.25
N GLU A 258 2.78 -16.03 12.93
CA GLU A 258 1.53 -15.63 12.27
C GLU A 258 0.47 -16.76 12.32
N ILE A 259 0.87 -18.02 12.11
CA ILE A 259 -0.01 -19.19 12.25
C ILE A 259 -0.45 -19.39 13.70
N GLY A 260 0.48 -19.28 14.66
CA GLY A 260 0.20 -19.46 16.09
C GLY A 260 -0.79 -18.44 16.65
N ASN A 261 -0.70 -17.17 16.21
CA ASN A 261 -1.67 -16.15 16.57
C ASN A 261 -3.05 -16.40 15.93
N SER A 262 -3.09 -16.86 14.66
CA SER A 262 -4.35 -17.13 13.95
C SER A 262 -5.14 -18.33 14.49
N SER A 263 -4.49 -19.25 15.19
CA SER A 263 -5.11 -20.47 15.75
C SER A 263 -5.50 -20.35 17.23
N SER A 264 -5.09 -19.28 17.92
CA SER A 264 -5.51 -18.98 19.30
C SER A 264 -6.88 -18.29 19.43
N ASP A 265 -7.47 -17.89 18.29
CA ASP A 265 -8.75 -17.16 18.20
C ASP A 265 -9.96 -18.08 17.91
N TYR A 266 -9.83 -19.40 18.11
CA TYR A 266 -10.92 -20.39 18.04
C TYR A 266 -11.20 -21.05 19.39
#